data_AF-A0A7S1Y5K2-F1
#
_entry.id   AF-A0A7S1Y5K2-F1
#
_cell.length_a   1.000
_cell.length_b   1.000
_cell.length_c   1.000
_cell.angle_alpha   90.00
_cell.angle_beta   90.00
_cell.angle_gamma   90.00
#
_symmetry.space_group_name_H-M   'P 1'
#
loop_
_entity.id
_entity.type
_entity.pdbx_description
1 polymer ?
#
loop_
_entity_poly.entity_id
_entity_poly.type
_entity_poly.pdbx_seq_one_letter_code
_entity_poly.pdbx_strand_id
1 'polypeptide(L)'
;CCVAGADYVDITGEVEWAGQMRKMFGSYSSVTGSRIISFCGFDSVPSDLSLFLAVDALRKQVPDVEVASGTAWSSMFGSGNGGTLYTMLESSVDIDQVLF
;
A
#
# COMPACT_ATOMS: atom_id res chain seq x y z
N CYS A 1 -3.49 -13.29 14.12
CA CYS A 1 -3.99 -11.96 14.48
C CYS A 1 -5.51 -11.93 14.59
N CYS A 2 -6.27 -12.13 13.50
CA CYS A 2 -7.72 -11.92 13.50
C CYS A 2 -8.51 -12.79 14.50
N VAL A 3 -8.13 -14.06 14.68
CA VAL A 3 -8.72 -14.98 15.70
C VAL A 3 -8.56 -14.43 17.12
N ALA A 4 -7.43 -13.78 17.40
CA ALA A 4 -7.15 -13.19 18.70
C ALA A 4 -7.70 -11.76 18.84
N GLY A 5 -8.44 -11.24 17.85
CA GLY A 5 -8.90 -9.85 17.81
C GLY A 5 -7.77 -8.82 17.63
N ALA A 6 -6.55 -9.27 17.29
CA ALA A 6 -5.41 -8.40 17.08
C ALA A 6 -5.37 -7.87 15.64
N ASP A 7 -5.01 -6.60 15.50
CA ASP A 7 -4.78 -5.96 14.21
C ASP A 7 -3.58 -6.59 13.48
N TYR A 8 -3.61 -6.52 12.15
CA TYR A 8 -2.56 -6.99 11.26
C TYR A 8 -2.16 -5.87 10.31
N VAL A 9 -0.85 -5.66 10.18
CA VAL A 9 -0.25 -4.76 9.21
C VAL A 9 0.93 -5.43 8.54
N ASP A 10 1.16 -5.14 7.27
CA ASP A 10 2.30 -5.63 6.49
C ASP A 10 2.88 -4.53 5.59
N ILE A 11 4.09 -4.77 5.08
CA ILE A 11 4.75 -3.91 4.09
C ILE A 11 4.89 -4.61 2.73
N THR A 12 4.04 -5.59 2.43
CA THR A 12 4.16 -6.35 1.19
C THR A 12 3.85 -5.46 -0.03
N GLY A 13 4.56 -5.70 -1.13
CA GLY A 13 4.23 -5.15 -2.45
C GLY A 13 3.39 -6.12 -3.30
N GLU A 14 3.06 -7.30 -2.78
CA GLU A 14 2.40 -8.37 -3.53
C GLU A 14 0.87 -8.19 -3.53
N VAL A 15 0.33 -7.77 -4.67
CA VAL A 15 -1.10 -7.47 -4.83
C VAL A 15 -1.96 -8.73 -4.66
N GLU A 16 -1.50 -9.86 -5.19
CA GLU A 16 -2.17 -11.16 -5.08
C GLU A 16 -2.27 -11.59 -3.62
N TRP A 17 -1.19 -11.45 -2.85
CA TRP A 17 -1.16 -11.80 -1.43
C TRP A 17 -2.16 -10.96 -0.63
N ALA A 18 -2.12 -9.62 -0.78
CA ALA A 18 -3.06 -8.73 -0.11
C ALA A 18 -4.53 -9.06 -0.47
N GLY A 19 -4.77 -9.39 -1.75
CA GLY A 19 -6.08 -9.84 -2.23
C GLY A 19 -6.54 -11.15 -1.59
N GLN A 20 -5.65 -12.13 -1.44
CA GLN A 20 -5.94 -13.40 -0.77
C GLN A 20 -6.23 -13.19 0.72
N MET A 21 -5.40 -12.40 1.41
CA MET A 21 -5.60 -12.06 2.83
C MET A 21 -6.95 -11.40 3.08
N ARG A 22 -7.35 -10.46 2.22
CA ARG A 22 -8.67 -9.83 2.27
C ARG A 22 -9.80 -10.86 2.09
N LYS A 23 -9.69 -11.77 1.12
CA LYS A 23 -10.71 -12.80 0.86
C LYS A 23 -10.85 -13.79 2.02
N MET A 24 -9.74 -14.23 2.58
CA MET A 24 -9.74 -15.22 3.66
C MET A 24 -10.21 -14.65 4.99
N PHE A 25 -9.82 -13.41 5.32
CA PHE A 25 -9.96 -12.89 6.67
C PHE A 25 -10.78 -11.60 6.79
N GLY A 26 -11.21 -10.96 5.71
CA GLY A 26 -11.96 -9.69 5.78
C GLY A 26 -13.33 -9.80 6.46
N SER A 27 -14.05 -10.90 6.24
CA SER A 27 -15.32 -11.16 6.96
C SER A 27 -15.06 -11.45 8.43
N TYR A 28 -14.03 -12.23 8.71
CA TYR A 28 -13.66 -12.62 10.06
C TYR A 28 -13.17 -11.43 10.89
N SER A 29 -12.38 -10.54 10.29
CA SER A 29 -11.87 -9.33 10.94
C SER A 29 -13.00 -8.38 11.35
N SER A 30 -14.05 -8.30 10.52
CA SER A 30 -15.26 -7.53 10.82
C SER A 30 -16.01 -8.08 12.03
N VAL A 31 -16.06 -9.40 12.20
CA VAL A 31 -16.69 -10.04 13.36
C VAL A 31 -15.88 -9.87 14.64
N THR A 32 -14.55 -9.98 14.56
CA THR A 32 -13.69 -9.87 15.75
C THR A 32 -13.29 -8.44 16.11
N GLY A 33 -13.62 -7.46 15.26
CA GLY A 33 -13.21 -6.07 15.42
C GLY A 33 -11.74 -5.79 15.07
N SER A 34 -11.02 -6.79 14.55
CA SER A 34 -9.64 -6.62 14.08
C SER A 34 -9.58 -5.95 12.71
N ARG A 35 -8.45 -5.30 12.42
CA ARG A 35 -8.15 -4.63 11.14
C ARG A 35 -7.03 -5.36 10.41
N ILE A 36 -7.09 -5.34 9.08
CA ILE A 36 -6.06 -5.90 8.19
C ILE A 36 -5.68 -4.79 7.21
N ILE A 37 -4.43 -4.32 7.28
CA ILE A 37 -3.94 -3.23 6.44
C ILE A 37 -2.64 -3.70 5.75
N SER A 38 -2.72 -3.93 4.44
CA SER A 38 -1.56 -4.27 3.61
C SER A 38 -0.98 -3.03 2.95
N PHE A 39 0.23 -3.15 2.40
CA PHE A 39 0.94 -2.04 1.74
C PHE A 39 1.29 -0.89 2.70
N CYS A 40 1.67 -1.19 3.94
CA CYS A 40 2.10 -0.17 4.90
C CYS A 40 3.58 0.22 4.74
N GLY A 41 4.14 0.05 3.54
CA GLY A 41 5.53 0.33 3.22
C GLY A 41 5.81 1.82 2.96
N PHE A 42 7.11 2.13 2.82
CA PHE A 42 7.57 3.49 2.47
C PHE A 42 7.10 3.94 1.08
N ASP A 43 6.86 3.00 0.18
CA ASP A 43 6.37 3.21 -1.18
C ASP A 43 4.87 3.58 -1.25
N SER A 44 4.11 3.31 -0.18
CA SER A 44 2.65 3.43 -0.18
C SER A 44 2.11 4.40 0.88
N VAL A 45 2.59 4.33 2.13
CA VAL A 45 2.05 5.16 3.22
C VAL A 45 2.27 6.66 3.00
N PRO A 46 3.46 7.15 2.59
CA PRO A 46 3.68 8.58 2.38
C PRO A 46 2.82 9.15 1.25
N SER A 47 2.63 8.41 0.16
CA SER A 47 1.83 8.84 -0.98
C SER A 47 0.35 8.91 -0.59
N ASP A 48 -0.22 7.88 0.04
CA ASP A 48 -1.61 7.87 0.52
C ASP A 48 -1.88 9.01 1.51
N LEU A 49 -0.99 9.19 2.49
CA LEU A 49 -1.14 10.24 3.49
C LEU A 49 -1.03 11.63 2.86
N SER A 50 -0.11 11.83 1.91
CA SER A 50 0.05 13.12 1.23
C SER A 50 -1.20 13.53 0.45
N LEU A 51 -1.82 12.59 -0.26
CA LEU A 51 -3.06 12.80 -0.99
C LEU A 51 -4.22 13.09 -0.04
N PHE A 52 -4.35 12.32 1.04
CA PHE A 52 -5.38 12.54 2.05
C PHE A 52 -5.29 13.95 2.64
N LEU A 53 -4.10 14.38 3.07
CA LEU A 53 -3.88 15.71 3.64
C LEU A 53 -4.12 16.83 2.62
N ALA A 54 -3.72 16.64 1.37
CA ALA A 54 -3.96 17.62 0.31
C ALA A 54 -5.46 17.81 0.03
N VAL A 55 -6.21 16.72 -0.05
CA VAL A 55 -7.67 16.76 -0.25
C VAL A 55 -8.39 17.37 0.95
N ASP A 56 -7.98 17.02 2.17
CA ASP A 56 -8.52 17.63 3.39
C ASP A 56 -8.27 19.15 3.45
N ALA A 57 -7.06 19.58 3.11
CA ALA A 57 -6.71 21.00 3.03
C ALA A 57 -7.53 21.73 1.95
N LEU A 58 -7.76 21.11 0.79
CA LEU A 58 -8.56 21.69 -0.29
C LEU A 58 -10.02 21.87 0.12
N ARG A 59 -10.63 20.85 0.75
CA ARG A 59 -12.02 20.89 1.23
C ARG A 59 -12.26 21.96 2.29
N LYS A 60 -11.24 22.31 3.08
CA LYS A 60 -11.30 23.43 4.04
C LYS A 60 -11.37 24.80 3.36
N GLN A 61 -10.81 24.94 2.15
CA GLN A 61 -10.80 26.20 1.39
C GLN A 61 -11.97 26.31 0.42
N VAL A 62 -12.37 25.18 -0.16
CA VAL A 62 -13.48 25.07 -1.10
C VAL A 62 -14.43 23.99 -0.56
N PRO A 63 -15.42 24.39 0.27
CA PRO A 63 -16.47 23.48 0.71
C PRO A 63 -17.15 22.83 -0.50
N ASP A 64 -17.49 21.55 -0.38
CA ASP A 64 -18.15 20.75 -1.42
C ASP A 64 -17.33 20.48 -2.70
N VAL A 65 -16.02 20.73 -2.69
CA VAL A 65 -15.14 20.33 -3.80
C VAL A 65 -15.07 18.80 -3.95
N GLU A 66 -15.38 18.35 -5.16
CA GLU A 66 -15.21 16.95 -5.56
C GLU A 66 -13.84 16.77 -6.22
N VAL A 67 -13.00 15.91 -5.62
CA VAL A 67 -11.69 15.57 -6.17
C VAL A 67 -11.82 14.26 -6.94
N ALA A 68 -11.81 14.35 -8.27
CA ALA A 68 -11.96 13.19 -9.15
C ALA A 68 -10.73 12.27 -9.16
N SER A 69 -9.53 12.84 -9.08
CA SER A 69 -8.27 12.10 -9.02
C SER A 69 -7.15 12.93 -8.39
N GLY A 70 -6.12 12.24 -7.91
CA GLY A 70 -4.89 12.86 -7.45
C GLY A 70 -3.72 11.91 -7.64
N THR A 71 -2.55 12.46 -7.93
CA THR A 71 -1.31 11.71 -8.12
C THR A 71 -0.25 12.26 -7.20
N ALA A 72 0.28 11.41 -6.32
CA ALA A 72 1.42 11.74 -5.47
C ALA A 72 2.72 11.38 -6.22
N TRP A 73 3.69 12.28 -6.17
CA TRP A 73 5.03 12.06 -6.70
C TRP A 73 6.04 12.28 -5.59
N SER A 74 6.95 11.33 -5.43
CA SER A 74 8.07 11.44 -4.49
C SER A 74 9.38 11.28 -5.26
N SER A 75 10.32 12.18 -5.04
CA SER A 75 11.71 11.94 -5.43
C SER A 75 12.40 11.18 -4.31
N MET A 76 13.10 10.11 -4.67
CA MET A 76 13.97 9.39 -3.76
C MET A 76 15.41 9.73 -4.11
N PHE A 77 16.14 10.28 -3.15
CA PHE A 77 17.58 10.52 -3.27
C PHE A 77 18.29 9.61 -2.27
N GLY A 78 18.94 8.56 -2.77
CA GLY A 78 19.64 7.57 -1.96
C GLY A 78 20.17 6.42 -2.79
N SER A 79 21.25 5.78 -2.33
CA SER A 79 21.75 4.53 -2.90
C SER A 79 20.97 3.36 -2.28
N GLY A 80 20.63 2.35 -3.08
CA GLY A 80 20.03 1.12 -2.55
C GLY A 80 20.98 0.50 -1.53
N ASN A 81 20.47 0.11 -0.35
CA ASN A 81 21.28 -0.74 0.54
C ASN A 81 21.52 -2.08 -0.17
N GLY A 82 22.52 -2.86 0.27
CA GLY A 82 22.92 -4.10 -0.42
C GLY A 82 21.75 -5.07 -0.69
N GLY A 83 20.71 -5.06 0.14
CA GLY A 83 19.48 -5.82 -0.09
C GLY A 83 18.67 -5.32 -1.27
N THR A 84 18.48 -4.00 -1.42
CA THR A 84 17.79 -3.40 -2.57
C THR A 84 18.52 -3.69 -3.89
N LEU A 85 19.85 -3.59 -3.89
CA LEU A 85 20.67 -3.95 -5.05
C LEU A 85 20.55 -5.43 -5.39
N TYR A 86 20.55 -6.31 -4.38
CA TYR A 86 20.38 -7.74 -4.58
C TYR A 86 19.00 -8.04 -5.17
N THR A 87 17.92 -7.46 -4.63
CA THR A 87 16.58 -7.60 -5.19
C THR A 87 16.51 -7.06 -6.63
N MET A 88 17.12 -5.92 -6.95
CA MET A 88 17.17 -5.39 -8.33
C MET A 88 17.97 -6.28 -9.29
N LEU A 89 19.06 -6.89 -8.82
CA LEU A 89 19.85 -7.86 -9.60
C LEU A 89 19.12 -9.19 -9.77
N GLU A 90 18.32 -9.60 -8.79
CA GLU A 90 17.58 -10.86 -8.80
C GLU A 90 16.22 -10.72 -9.52
N SER A 91 15.65 -9.51 -9.56
CA SER A 91 14.45 -9.18 -10.34
C SER A 91 14.70 -8.98 -11.83
N SER A 92 15.90 -9.32 -12.34
CA SER A 92 16.08 -9.69 -13.75
C SER A 92 15.45 -11.07 -14.04
N VAL A 93 14.18 -11.21 -13.67
CA VAL A 93 13.31 -12.32 -14.05
C VAL A 93 12.91 -12.09 -15.51
N ASP A 94 13.07 -13.15 -16.28
CA ASP A 94 12.83 -13.25 -17.71
C ASP A 94 11.54 -12.52 -18.16
N ILE A 95 11.70 -11.49 -18.99
CA ILE A 95 10.59 -10.70 -19.57
C ILE A 95 9.67 -11.58 -20.44
N ASP A 96 10.10 -12.78 -20.82
CA ASP A 96 9.33 -13.73 -21.61
C ASP A 96 8.23 -14.49 -20.83
N GLN A 97 8.10 -14.30 -19.51
CA GLN A 97 7.07 -14.95 -18.68
C GLN A 97 5.86 -14.06 -18.33
N VAL A 98 5.85 -12.78 -18.74
CA VAL A 98 4.80 -11.80 -18.33
C VAL A 98 4.13 -11.08 -19.51
N LEU A 99 4.37 -11.53 -20.75
CA LEU A 99 3.58 -11.12 -21.90
C LEU A 99 2.69 -12.29 -22.36
N PHE A 100 1.40 -11.98 -22.50
CA PHE A 100 0.30 -12.86 -22.90
C PHE A 100 0.60 -13.78 -24.08
#